data_AF-A0A447JNA1-F1
#
_entry.id   AF-A0A447JNA1-F1
#
_cell.length_a   1.000
_cell.length_b   1.000
_cell.length_c   1.000
_cell.angle_alpha   90.00
_cell.angle_beta   90.00
_cell.angle_gamma   90.00
#
_symmetry.space_group_name_H-M   'P 1'
#
loop_
_entity.id
_entity.type
_entity.pdbx_description
1 polymer ?
#
loop_
_entity_poly.entity_id
_entity_poly.type
_entity_poly.pdbx_seq_one_letter_code
_entity_poly.pdbx_strand_id
1 'polypeptide(L)'
;MPPAQFNSWGGSSSTSGGLLVPPANLQGAAENVNLVLANNGNGATDLIKIDQTNNAQKATISADGTGDLFYRVAYTQGQKWNADTSPVTAGTVQAQVAFTVIYN
;
A
#
# COMPACT_ATOMS: atom_id res chain seq x y z
N MET A 1 -3.27 8.63 20.50
CA MET A 1 -2.66 8.89 19.17
C MET A 1 -3.59 8.30 18.12
N PRO A 2 -3.95 9.06 17.09
CA PRO A 2 -4.89 8.62 16.09
C PRO A 2 -4.34 7.43 15.29
N PRO A 3 -5.01 6.26 15.24
CA PRO A 3 -4.62 5.21 14.31
C PRO A 3 -4.92 5.69 12.87
N ALA A 4 -4.02 5.37 11.95
CA ALA A 4 -4.23 5.57 10.52
C ALA A 4 -4.50 4.23 9.85
N GLN A 5 -5.26 4.20 8.76
CA GLN A 5 -5.62 2.97 8.06
C GLN A 5 -5.56 3.14 6.55
N PHE A 6 -5.15 2.08 5.86
CA PHE A 6 -5.20 1.99 4.41
C PHE A 6 -6.21 0.93 3.97
N ASN A 7 -7.16 1.33 3.14
CA ASN A 7 -8.15 0.44 2.53
C ASN A 7 -8.02 0.48 1.01
N SER A 8 -8.25 -0.65 0.34
CA SER A 8 -8.27 -0.69 -1.11
C SER A 8 -9.40 0.20 -1.66
N TRP A 9 -9.12 0.92 -2.75
CA TRP A 9 -10.06 1.84 -3.37
C TRP A 9 -9.87 1.90 -4.89
N GLY A 10 -10.81 2.53 -5.60
CA GLY A 10 -10.68 2.80 -7.05
C GLY A 10 -10.47 1.56 -7.92
N GLY A 11 -11.09 0.43 -7.56
CA GLY A 11 -10.95 -0.85 -8.28
C GLY A 11 -9.69 -1.66 -7.93
N SER A 12 -8.83 -1.14 -7.06
CA SER A 12 -7.74 -1.93 -6.48
C SER A 12 -8.30 -2.94 -5.48
N SER A 13 -7.54 -3.98 -5.17
CA SER A 13 -7.89 -4.97 -4.15
C SER A 13 -6.68 -5.30 -3.27
N SER A 14 -6.85 -6.18 -2.29
CA SER A 14 -5.75 -6.66 -1.45
C SER A 14 -5.67 -8.17 -1.39
N THR A 15 -4.46 -8.70 -1.17
CA THR A 15 -4.29 -10.12 -0.83
C THR A 15 -4.61 -10.37 0.64
N SER A 16 -4.79 -11.64 1.04
CA SER A 16 -4.86 -12.01 2.46
C SER A 16 -3.60 -11.61 3.25
N GLY A 17 -2.45 -11.55 2.57
CA GLY A 17 -1.19 -11.04 3.11
C GLY A 17 -1.10 -9.51 3.19
N GLY A 18 -2.10 -8.78 2.66
CA GLY A 18 -2.18 -7.32 2.69
C GLY A 18 -1.41 -6.61 1.57
N LEU A 19 -1.02 -7.30 0.51
CA LEU A 19 -0.43 -6.65 -0.68
C LEU A 19 -1.50 -5.90 -1.46
N LEU A 20 -1.17 -4.71 -1.98
CA LEU A 20 -2.04 -3.94 -2.86
C LEU A 20 -1.98 -4.50 -4.28
N VAL A 21 -3.14 -4.80 -4.84
CA VAL A 21 -3.31 -5.38 -6.17
C VAL A 21 -3.90 -4.30 -7.09
N PRO A 22 -3.19 -3.89 -8.15
CA PRO A 22 -3.71 -2.98 -9.17
C PRO A 22 -4.99 -3.52 -9.84
N PRO A 23 -5.88 -2.64 -10.34
CA PRO A 23 -7.03 -3.06 -11.16
C PRO A 23 -6.58 -3.77 -12.45
N ALA A 24 -7.22 -4.88 -12.80
CA ALA A 24 -6.87 -5.69 -13.98
C ALA A 24 -7.49 -5.18 -15.30
N ASN A 25 -8.38 -4.19 -15.25
CA ASN A 25 -9.17 -3.72 -16.38
C ASN A 25 -8.58 -2.46 -17.07
N LEU A 26 -7.37 -2.05 -16.71
CA LEU A 26 -6.72 -0.90 -17.32
C LEU A 26 -5.97 -1.34 -18.59
N GLN A 27 -6.33 -0.77 -19.73
CA GLN A 27 -5.68 -1.08 -21.00
C GLN A 27 -4.18 -0.74 -20.94
N GLY A 28 -3.32 -1.70 -21.31
CA GLY A 28 -1.87 -1.54 -21.26
C GLY A 28 -1.27 -1.56 -19.85
N ALA A 29 -2.01 -2.06 -18.85
CA ALA A 29 -1.48 -2.27 -17.51
C ALA A 29 -0.43 -3.39 -17.50
N ALA A 30 0.53 -3.26 -16.58
CA ALA A 30 1.44 -4.35 -16.27
C ALA A 30 0.68 -5.48 -15.57
N GLU A 31 1.07 -6.72 -15.86
CA GLU A 31 0.58 -7.91 -15.19
C GLU A 31 1.62 -8.49 -14.25
N ASN A 32 1.17 -9.31 -13.31
CA ASN A 32 2.01 -10.04 -12.36
C ASN A 32 2.88 -9.16 -11.46
N VAL A 33 2.39 -7.96 -11.13
CA VAL A 33 3.01 -7.04 -10.18
C VAL A 33 1.98 -6.56 -9.16
N ASN A 34 2.39 -6.55 -7.89
CA ASN A 34 1.66 -5.97 -6.77
C ASN A 34 2.50 -4.86 -6.13
N LEU A 35 1.91 -4.13 -5.19
CA LEU A 35 2.61 -3.18 -4.35
C LEU A 35 2.55 -3.62 -2.88
N VAL A 36 3.63 -3.35 -2.16
CA VAL A 36 3.69 -3.49 -0.70
C VAL A 36 3.93 -2.12 -0.07
N LEU A 37 3.20 -1.83 1.00
CA LEU A 37 3.34 -0.60 1.78
C LEU A 37 4.05 -0.91 3.09
N ALA A 38 4.83 0.03 3.59
CA ALA A 38 5.49 -0.07 4.88
C ALA A 38 5.59 1.29 5.57
N ASN A 39 5.63 1.24 6.90
CA ASN A 39 5.98 2.39 7.72
C ASN A 39 7.44 2.80 7.45
N ASN A 40 7.70 4.11 7.50
CA ASN A 40 9.03 4.67 7.25
C ASN A 40 9.30 5.93 8.10
N GLY A 41 8.88 5.92 9.36
CA GLY A 41 9.02 7.08 10.25
C GLY A 41 8.99 6.66 11.72
N ASN A 42 9.56 7.49 12.60
CA ASN A 42 9.55 7.30 14.06
C ASN A 42 9.93 5.89 14.54
N GLY A 43 10.86 5.24 13.82
CA GLY A 43 11.35 3.88 14.13
C GLY A 43 10.43 2.74 13.70
N ALA A 44 9.25 3.01 13.13
CA ALA A 44 8.36 2.01 12.58
C ALA A 44 8.79 1.61 11.15
N THR A 45 8.96 0.31 10.92
CA THR A 45 9.41 -0.27 9.64
C THR A 45 8.54 -1.45 9.18
N ASP A 46 7.50 -1.76 9.92
CA ASP A 46 6.58 -2.86 9.67
C ASP A 46 5.78 -2.64 8.38
N LEU A 47 5.35 -3.75 7.78
CA LEU A 47 4.49 -3.72 6.60
C LEU A 47 3.09 -3.26 6.98
N ILE A 48 2.53 -2.38 6.16
CA ILE A 48 1.12 -2.04 6.22
C ILE A 48 0.37 -3.08 5.38
N LYS A 49 -0.61 -3.73 6.00
CA LYS A 49 -1.47 -4.68 5.32
C LYS A 49 -2.72 -3.95 4.89
N ILE A 50 -2.91 -3.81 3.58
CA ILE A 50 -4.11 -3.17 3.04
C ILE A 50 -5.35 -3.94 3.49
N ASP A 51 -6.40 -3.19 3.83
CA ASP A 51 -7.68 -3.69 4.36
C ASP A 51 -7.60 -4.35 5.75
N GLN A 52 -6.51 -4.16 6.50
CA GLN A 52 -6.34 -4.68 7.85
C GLN A 52 -5.87 -3.59 8.82
N THR A 53 -6.45 -3.53 10.01
CA THR A 53 -6.06 -2.58 11.06
C THR A 53 -4.73 -2.95 11.68
N ASN A 54 -3.62 -2.48 11.08
CA ASN A 54 -2.28 -2.86 11.53
C ASN A 54 -1.23 -1.75 11.48
N ASN A 55 -1.59 -0.53 11.08
CA ASN A 55 -0.65 0.55 10.93
C ASN A 55 -0.26 1.15 12.29
N ALA A 56 1.01 0.99 12.66
CA ALA A 56 1.58 1.51 13.90
C ALA A 56 2.19 2.91 13.79
N GLN A 57 2.11 3.56 12.62
CA GLN A 57 2.75 4.85 12.38
C GLN A 57 2.18 5.94 13.28
N LYS A 58 3.08 6.80 13.77
CA LYS A 58 2.77 7.92 14.65
C LYS A 58 3.46 9.16 14.11
N ALA A 59 2.88 10.32 14.35
CA ALA A 59 3.50 11.62 14.08
C ALA A 59 3.63 12.40 15.39
N THR A 60 4.79 13.01 15.61
CA THR A 60 4.91 14.05 16.63
C THR A 60 4.30 15.32 16.08
N ILE A 61 3.37 15.93 16.82
CA ILE A 61 2.78 17.20 16.42
C ILE A 61 3.71 18.33 16.87
N SER A 62 4.17 19.14 15.93
CA SER A 62 5.00 20.31 16.21
C SER A 62 4.18 21.45 16.82
N ALA A 63 4.87 22.47 17.31
CA ALA A 63 4.24 23.62 17.97
C ALA A 63 3.27 24.41 17.08
N ASP A 64 3.40 24.29 15.76
CA ASP A 64 2.50 24.89 14.77
C ASP A 64 1.28 24.01 14.43
N GLY A 65 1.15 22.84 15.06
CA GLY A 65 0.06 21.90 14.85
C GLY A 65 0.23 20.96 13.67
N THR A 66 1.40 20.93 13.02
CA THR A 66 1.67 20.02 11.89
C THR A 66 2.24 18.69 12.36
N GLY A 67 2.09 17.64 11.56
CA GLY A 67 2.64 16.32 11.87
C GLY A 67 2.72 15.46 10.62
N ASP A 68 3.89 14.88 10.38
CA ASP A 68 4.18 14.11 9.17
C ASP A 68 4.12 12.60 9.43
N LEU A 69 3.44 11.88 8.52
CA LEU A 69 3.41 10.43 8.49
C LEU A 69 4.16 9.94 7.25
N PHE A 70 5.26 9.23 7.46
CA PHE A 70 6.12 8.76 6.38
C PHE A 70 5.82 7.30 6.04
N TYR A 71 5.57 7.03 4.77
CA TYR A 71 5.32 5.69 4.24
C TYR A 71 6.20 5.43 3.03
N ARG A 72 6.44 4.16 2.73
CA ARG A 72 7.15 3.72 1.52
C ARG A 72 6.32 2.68 0.77
N VAL A 73 6.50 2.66 -0.54
CA VAL A 73 5.91 1.69 -1.46
C VAL A 73 7.03 1.01 -2.23
N ALA A 74 6.87 -0.30 -2.46
CA ALA A 74 7.73 -1.07 -3.35
C ALA A 74 6.89 -2.01 -4.23
N TYR A 75 7.42 -2.37 -5.40
CA TYR A 75 6.85 -3.43 -6.22
C TYR A 75 7.22 -4.80 -5.67
N THR A 76 6.31 -5.75 -5.84
CA THR A 76 6.55 -7.18 -5.59
C THR A 76 5.86 -8.02 -6.66
N GLN A 77 6.23 -9.28 -6.72
CA GLN A 77 5.62 -10.25 -7.63
C GLN A 77 4.12 -10.39 -7.35
N GLY A 78 3.34 -10.41 -8.43
CA GLY A 78 1.90 -10.66 -8.40
C GLY A 78 1.58 -12.12 -8.06
N GLN A 79 0.33 -12.40 -7.71
CA GLN A 79 -0.12 -13.73 -7.25
C GLN A 79 0.02 -14.82 -8.31
N LYS A 80 0.00 -14.43 -9.59
CA LYS A 80 0.17 -15.34 -10.74
C LYS A 80 1.60 -15.33 -11.29
N TRP A 81 2.54 -14.67 -10.61
CA TRP A 81 3.90 -14.56 -11.10
C TRP A 81 4.57 -15.93 -11.16
N ASN A 82 5.20 -16.21 -12.30
CA ASN A 82 6.09 -17.32 -12.53
C ASN A 82 7.13 -16.90 -13.57
N ALA A 83 8.43 -17.09 -13.28
CA ALA A 83 9.49 -16.58 -14.13
C ALA A 83 9.43 -17.06 -15.60
N ASP A 84 8.97 -18.29 -15.83
CA ASP A 84 9.02 -18.94 -17.13
C ASP A 84 7.69 -18.83 -17.90
N THR A 85 6.56 -18.85 -17.19
CA THR A 85 5.22 -19.01 -17.79
C THR A 85 4.28 -17.83 -17.57
N SER A 86 4.59 -16.96 -16.62
CA SER A 86 3.77 -15.81 -16.26
C SER A 86 4.64 -14.69 -15.65
N PRO A 87 5.60 -14.15 -16.42
CA PRO A 87 6.51 -13.13 -15.93
C PRO A 87 5.78 -11.79 -15.73
N VAL A 88 6.47 -10.83 -15.12
CA VAL A 88 5.99 -9.43 -15.12
C VAL A 88 5.97 -8.93 -16.56
N THR A 89 4.84 -8.37 -16.98
CA THR A 89 4.73 -7.72 -18.29
C THR A 89 4.92 -6.21 -18.15
N ALA A 90 5.46 -5.57 -19.19
CA ALA A 90 5.60 -4.12 -19.21
C ALA A 90 4.23 -3.45 -19.35
N GLY A 91 4.03 -2.36 -18.62
CA GLY A 91 2.80 -1.59 -18.68
C GLY A 91 2.68 -0.62 -17.50
N THR A 92 1.59 0.13 -17.46
CA THR A 92 1.30 1.06 -16.36
C THR A 92 0.96 0.27 -15.10
N VAL A 93 1.54 0.66 -13.96
CA VAL A 93 1.09 0.22 -12.65
C VAL A 93 0.40 1.37 -11.95
N GLN A 94 -0.92 1.26 -11.80
CA GLN A 94 -1.72 2.23 -11.06
C GLN A 94 -2.56 1.48 -10.02
N ALA A 95 -2.45 1.90 -8.76
CA ALA A 95 -3.29 1.38 -7.68
C ALA A 95 -3.69 2.52 -6.75
N GLN A 96 -4.79 2.35 -6.05
CA GLN A 96 -5.41 3.37 -5.22
C GLN A 96 -5.78 2.77 -3.87
N VAL A 97 -5.56 3.56 -2.82
CA VAL A 97 -5.95 3.26 -1.46
C VAL A 97 -6.62 4.48 -0.85
N ALA A 98 -7.63 4.26 -0.03
CA ALA A 98 -8.16 5.27 0.87
C ALA A 98 -7.29 5.31 2.13
N PHE A 99 -6.86 6.50 2.52
CA PHE A 99 -6.14 6.74 3.76
C PHE A 99 -7.06 7.43 4.75
N THR A 100 -7.28 6.80 5.90
CA THR A 100 -8.15 7.30 6.96
C THR A 100 -7.33 7.55 8.22
N VAL A 101 -7.46 8.73 8.82
CA VAL A 101 -6.88 9.03 10.13
C VAL A 101 -8.00 9.20 11.14
N ILE A 102 -7.95 8.46 12.24
CA ILE A 102 -8.98 8.48 13.28
C ILE A 102 -8.51 9.38 14.43
N TYR A 103 -8.93 10.65 14.44
CA TYR A 103 -8.66 11.58 15.53
C TYR A 103 -9.68 11.41 16.66
N ASN A 104 -9.19 11.15 17.88
CA ASN A 104 -9.95 11.14 19.12
C ASN A 104 -9.45 12.25 20.04
#